data_AF-A0A644WPB9-F1
#
_entry.id   AF-A0A644WPB9-F1
#
_cell.length_a   1.000
_cell.length_b   1.000
_cell.length_c   1.000
_cell.angle_alpha   90.00
_cell.angle_beta   90.00
_cell.angle_gamma   90.00
#
_symmetry.space_group_name_H-M   'P 1'
#
loop_
_entity.id
_entity.type
_entity.pdbx_description
1 polymer ?
#
loop_
_entity_poly.entity_id
_entity_poly.type
_entity_poly.pdbx_seq_one_letter_code
_entity_poly.pdbx_strand_id
1 'polypeptide(L)'
;MLFHKVISTLAEKGEFDNISQYPSLRRHNVPTDFKYVVINRVQTYDFDFPPFEQFIMDIYEFFRRFGISDIKQFGLDTSNVEVEKVPMKIMPDPEK
;
A
#
# COMPACT_ATOMS: atom_id res chain seq x y z
N MET A 1 -3.87 10.21 11.89
CA MET A 1 -4.76 9.03 12.05
C MET A 1 -5.81 9.03 10.94
N LEU A 2 -5.39 8.84 9.69
CA LEU A 2 -6.34 8.82 8.57
C LEU A 2 -6.97 7.42 8.44
N PHE A 3 -6.13 6.39 8.50
CA PHE A 3 -6.58 5.01 8.31
C PHE A 3 -7.49 4.50 9.43
N HIS A 4 -7.19 4.85 10.69
CA HIS A 4 -8.04 4.52 11.83
C HIS A 4 -9.47 5.03 11.65
N LYS A 5 -9.64 6.23 11.08
CA LYS A 5 -10.96 6.82 10.82
C LYS A 5 -11.70 6.12 9.68
N VAL A 6 -10.96 5.66 8.67
CA VAL A 6 -11.55 4.85 7.59
C VAL A 6 -12.04 3.52 8.12
N ILE A 7 -11.24 2.81 8.94
CA ILE A 7 -11.62 1.54 9.54
C ILE A 7 -12.82 1.71 10.47
N SER A 8 -12.85 2.76 11.31
CA SER A 8 -14.00 3.01 12.18
C SER A 8 -15.28 3.24 11.37
N THR A 9 -15.21 4.00 10.27
CA THR A 9 -16.36 4.23 9.39
C THR A 9 -16.80 2.97 8.64
N LEU A 10 -15.86 2.08 8.25
CA LEU A 10 -16.20 0.80 7.63
C LEU A 10 -16.87 -0.15 8.63
N ALA A 11 -16.41 -0.16 9.88
CA ALA A 11 -17.04 -0.91 10.96
C ALA A 11 -18.45 -0.40 11.28
N GLU A 12 -18.65 0.92 11.33
CA GLU A 12 -19.97 1.56 11.51
C GLU A 12 -20.95 1.20 10.38
N LYS A 13 -20.46 1.02 9.16
CA LYS A 13 -21.27 0.58 8.01
C LYS A 13 -21.55 -0.92 7.98
N GLY A 14 -20.96 -1.69 8.89
CA GLY A 14 -21.09 -3.16 8.90
C GLY A 14 -20.31 -3.86 7.78
N GLU A 15 -19.41 -3.17 7.10
CA GLU A 15 -18.53 -3.76 6.07
C GLU A 15 -17.30 -4.46 6.70
N PHE A 16 -17.02 -4.20 7.98
CA PHE A 16 -15.88 -4.74 8.71
C PHE A 16 -16.25 -5.14 10.15
N ASP A 17 -15.94 -6.39 10.52
CA ASP A 17 -16.15 -6.92 11.88
C ASP A 17 -14.90 -6.76 12.76
N ASN A 18 -15.08 -6.15 13.94
CA ASN A 18 -14.02 -5.97 14.93
C ASN A 18 -13.66 -7.26 15.70
N ILE A 19 -14.43 -8.35 15.51
CA ILE A 19 -14.24 -9.63 16.19
C ILE A 19 -13.67 -10.65 15.19
N SER A 20 -12.74 -11.48 15.66
CA SER A 20 -12.10 -12.50 14.84
C SER A 20 -13.12 -13.37 14.08
N GLN A 21 -12.87 -13.59 12.78
CA GLN A 21 -13.70 -14.45 11.92
C GLN A 21 -13.59 -15.94 12.28
N TYR A 22 -12.58 -16.34 13.04
CA TYR A 22 -12.39 -17.73 13.46
C TYR A 22 -13.39 -18.11 14.57
N PRO A 23 -14.22 -19.15 14.40
CA PRO A 23 -15.27 -19.51 15.37
C PRO A 23 -14.75 -19.79 16.78
N SER A 24 -13.55 -20.36 16.90
CA SER A 24 -12.90 -20.63 18.20
C SER A 24 -12.57 -19.36 18.95
N LEU A 25 -12.02 -18.36 18.26
CA LEU A 25 -11.61 -17.05 18.79
C LEU A 25 -12.80 -16.12 19.02
N ARG A 26 -13.81 -16.20 18.15
CA ARG A 26 -15.06 -15.45 18.26
C ARG A 26 -15.84 -15.79 19.53
N ARG A 27 -15.86 -17.07 19.93
CA ARG A 27 -16.47 -17.52 21.20
C ARG A 27 -15.84 -16.89 22.44
N HIS A 28 -14.59 -16.43 22.32
CA HIS A 28 -13.86 -15.76 23.40
C HIS A 28 -13.78 -14.25 23.22
N ASN A 29 -14.56 -13.67 22.29
CA ASN A 29 -14.56 -12.23 21.97
C ASN A 29 -13.15 -11.68 21.70
N VAL A 30 -12.30 -12.49 21.04
CA VAL A 30 -10.95 -12.05 20.70
C VAL A 30 -11.02 -11.01 19.58
N PRO A 31 -10.35 -9.85 19.73
CA PRO A 31 -10.28 -8.83 18.69
C PRO A 31 -9.71 -9.40 17.39
N THR A 32 -10.17 -8.86 16.26
CA THR A 32 -9.59 -9.19 14.95
C THR A 32 -8.14 -8.74 14.89
N ASP A 33 -7.24 -9.66 14.52
CA ASP A 33 -5.89 -9.32 14.10
C ASP A 33 -5.92 -8.83 12.65
N PHE A 34 -5.35 -7.66 12.37
CA PHE A 34 -5.35 -7.05 11.04
C PHE A 34 -3.93 -6.71 10.63
N LYS A 35 -3.63 -7.03 9.36
CA LYS A 35 -2.36 -6.72 8.72
C LYS A 35 -2.61 -5.78 7.55
N TYR A 36 -1.84 -4.70 7.49
CA TYR A 36 -1.88 -3.73 6.41
C TYR A 36 -0.88 -4.15 5.33
N VAL A 37 -1.36 -4.45 4.13
CA VAL A 37 -0.49 -4.71 2.98
C VAL A 37 -0.42 -3.44 2.12
N VAL A 38 0.73 -2.78 2.14
CA VAL A 38 1.00 -1.58 1.35
C VAL A 38 1.62 -1.99 0.02
N ILE A 39 0.86 -1.83 -1.07
CA ILE A 39 1.33 -2.15 -2.42
C ILE A 39 2.17 -0.98 -2.94
N ASN A 40 3.48 -1.20 -2.94
CA ASN A 40 4.44 -0.23 -3.44
C ASN A 40 4.79 -0.55 -4.89
N ARG A 41 4.28 0.27 -5.83
CA ARG A 41 4.57 0.07 -7.25
C ARG A 41 5.98 0.53 -7.57
N VAL A 42 6.81 -0.36 -8.06
CA VAL A 42 8.20 -0.06 -8.47
C VAL A 42 8.30 -0.16 -9.98
N GLN A 43 9.06 0.72 -10.59
CA GLN A 43 9.39 0.57 -12.00
C GLN A 43 10.55 -0.40 -12.11
N THR A 44 10.40 -1.41 -12.97
CA THR A 44 11.49 -2.30 -13.32
C THR A 44 12.30 -1.62 -14.42
N TYR A 45 13.63 -1.61 -14.31
CA TYR A 45 14.54 -0.98 -15.28
C TYR A 45 14.56 -1.64 -16.67
N ASP A 46 13.72 -2.64 -16.92
CA ASP A 46 13.70 -3.42 -18.16
C ASP A 46 13.03 -2.70 -19.35
N PHE A 47 12.69 -1.41 -19.20
CA PHE A 47 12.15 -0.60 -20.28
C PHE A 47 13.27 0.26 -20.89
N ASP A 48 13.56 0.05 -22.17
CA ASP A 48 14.45 0.90 -22.96
C ASP A 48 13.78 2.26 -23.22
N PHE A 49 13.84 3.15 -22.22
CA PHE A 49 13.36 4.51 -22.34
C PHE A 49 14.33 5.38 -23.16
N PRO A 50 13.82 6.32 -23.98
CA PRO A 50 14.63 7.39 -24.54
C PRO A 50 15.35 8.19 -23.44
N PRO A 51 16.54 8.77 -23.71
CA PRO A 51 17.34 9.47 -22.69
C PRO A 51 16.61 10.58 -21.91
N PHE A 52 15.63 11.25 -22.54
CA PHE A 52 14.82 12.27 -21.88
C PHE A 52 13.82 11.69 -20.88
N GLU A 53 13.18 10.56 -21.24
CA GLU A 53 12.26 9.85 -20.35
C GLU A 53 13.04 9.27 -19.16
N GLN A 54 14.23 8.72 -19.40
CA GLN A 54 15.13 8.24 -18.34
C GLN A 54 15.49 9.35 -17.33
N PHE A 55 15.81 10.56 -17.80
CA PHE A 55 16.09 11.71 -16.93
C PHE A 55 14.88 12.09 -16.05
N ILE A 56 13.66 12.04 -16.61
CA ILE A 56 12.43 12.28 -15.83
C ILE A 56 12.25 11.18 -14.78
N MET A 57 12.54 9.93 -15.11
CA MET A 57 12.44 8.80 -14.17
C MET A 57 13.44 8.92 -13.02
N ASP A 58 14.68 9.34 -13.31
CA ASP A 58 15.72 9.56 -12.29
C ASP A 58 15.29 10.65 -11.29
N ILE A 59 14.74 11.75 -11.81
CA ILE A 59 14.20 12.84 -10.97
C ILE A 59 13.02 12.34 -10.13
N TYR A 60 12.10 11.58 -10.73
CA TYR A 60 10.97 10.99 -10.02
C TYR A 60 11.42 10.09 -8.86
N GLU A 61 12.43 9.24 -9.09
CA GLU A 61 12.96 8.35 -8.06
C GLU A 61 13.67 9.14 -6.94
N PHE A 62 14.40 10.21 -7.30
CA PHE A 62 15.01 11.11 -6.32
C PHE A 62 13.97 11.74 -5.38
N PHE A 63 12.90 12.31 -5.93
CA PHE A 63 11.82 12.89 -5.13
C PHE A 63 11.08 11.85 -4.30
N ARG A 64 10.84 10.66 -4.86
CA ARG A 64 10.19 9.56 -4.15
C ARG A 64 10.98 9.12 -2.92
N ARG A 65 12.31 9.07 -2.99
CA ARG A 65 13.17 8.71 -1.85
C ARG A 65 13.21 9.80 -0.77
N PHE A 66 13.07 11.07 -1.17
CA PHE A 66 13.03 12.20 -0.24
C PHE A 66 11.65 12.40 0.40
N GLY A 67 10.60 11.86 -0.22
CA GLY A 67 9.25 11.88 0.30
C GLY A 67 9.09 11.15 1.64
N ILE A 68 8.02 11.48 2.36
CA ILE A 68 7.63 10.77 3.58
C ILE A 68 7.22 9.34 3.19
N SER A 69 7.70 8.33 3.93
CA SER A 69 7.28 6.95 3.74
C SER A 69 5.75 6.82 3.85
N ASP A 70 5.13 6.13 2.91
CA ASP A 70 3.67 5.90 2.87
C ASP A 70 3.11 5.42 4.22
N ILE A 71 3.82 4.53 4.90
CA ILE A 71 3.47 3.99 6.23
C ILE A 71 3.25 5.12 7.25
N LYS A 72 4.17 6.08 7.30
CA LYS A 72 4.13 7.24 8.18
C LYS A 72 3.06 8.23 7.76
N GLN A 73 2.81 8.37 6.46
CA GLN A 73 1.74 9.22 5.94
C GLN A 73 0.34 8.70 6.33
N PHE A 74 0.14 7.37 6.27
CA PHE A 74 -1.11 6.74 6.69
C PHE A 74 -1.28 6.68 8.21
N GLY A 75 -0.17 6.77 8.96
CA GLY A 75 -0.16 6.67 10.42
C GLY A 75 -0.43 5.26 10.89
N LEU A 76 0.14 4.27 10.21
CA LEU A 76 0.06 2.85 10.55
C LEU A 76 1.20 2.48 11.50
N ASP A 77 0.93 1.59 12.46
CA ASP A 77 1.95 1.00 13.32
C ASP A 77 2.79 0.02 12.49
N THR A 78 4.11 0.17 12.55
CA THR A 78 5.07 -0.64 11.79
C THR A 78 4.99 -2.13 12.11
N SER A 79 4.43 -2.52 13.26
CA SER A 79 4.27 -3.92 13.66
C SER A 79 3.27 -4.71 12.80
N ASN A 80 2.25 -4.03 12.27
CA ASN A 80 1.16 -4.66 11.52
C ASN A 80 1.19 -4.35 10.02
N VAL A 81 2.32 -3.88 9.49
CA VAL A 81 2.44 -3.44 8.09
C VAL A 81 3.43 -4.31 7.32
N GLU A 82 3.02 -4.76 6.14
CA GLU A 82 3.85 -5.42 5.15
C GLU A 82 3.87 -4.61 3.87
N VAL A 83 5.06 -4.43 3.28
CA VAL A 83 5.24 -3.68 2.03
C VAL A 83 5.55 -4.65 0.91
N GLU A 84 4.61 -4.80 -0.03
CA GLU A 84 4.81 -5.61 -1.22
C GLU A 84 5.25 -4.73 -2.39
N LYS A 85 6.34 -5.11 -3.06
CA LYS A 85 6.82 -4.42 -4.25
C LYS A 85 6.25 -5.12 -5.48
N VAL A 86 5.43 -4.40 -6.23
CA VAL A 86 4.80 -4.91 -7.46
C VAL A 86 5.33 -4.12 -8.65
N PRO A 87 5.71 -4.78 -9.77
CA PRO A 87 6.14 -4.06 -10.96
C PRO A 87 5.01 -3.19 -11.50
N MET A 88 5.34 -1.95 -11.83
CA MET A 88 4.43 -1.04 -12.51
C MET A 88 4.30 -1.50 -13.96
N LYS A 89 3.14 -2.04 -14.33
CA LYS A 89 2.87 -2.45 -15.71
C LYS A 89 2.68 -1.20 -16.57
N ILE A 90 3.70 -0.88 -17.35
CA ILE A 90 3.60 0.10 -18.43
C ILE A 90 3.21 -0.70 -19.66
N MET A 91 1.98 -0.57 -20.13
CA MET A 91 1.64 -1.10 -21.44
C MET A 91 2.42 -0.24 -22.44
N PRO A 92 3.30 -0.81 -23.27
CA PRO A 92 3.90 -0.04 -24.35
C PRO A 92 2.76 0.48 -25.22
N ASP A 93 2.83 1.77 -25.55
CA ASP A 93 1.88 2.39 -26.47
C ASP A 93 1.96 1.64 -27.81
N PRO A 94 0.87 1.02 -28.30
CA PRO A 94 0.89 0.29 -29.56
C PRO A 94 1.17 1.17 -30.79
N GLU A 95 1.27 2.50 -30.65
CA GLU A 95 1.45 3.44 -31.76
C GLU A 95 2.88 4.03 -31.93
N LYS A 96 3.92 3.42 -31.35
CA LYS A 96 5.33 3.77 -31.67
C LYS A 96 6.05 2.70 -32.48
#